data_AF-I8TDI5-F1
#
_entry.id   AF-I8TDI5-F1
#
_cell.length_a   1.000
_cell.length_b   1.000
_cell.length_c   1.000
_cell.angle_alpha   90.00
_cell.angle_beta   90.00
_cell.angle_gamma   90.00
#
_symmetry.space_group_name_H-M   'P 1'
#
loop_
_entity.id
_entity.type
_entity.pdbx_description
1 polymer ?
#
loop_
_entity_poly.entity_id
_entity_poly.type
_entity_poly.pdbx_seq_one_letter_code
_entity_poly.pdbx_strand_id
1 'polypeptide(L)'
;MGIINRGGLLAACCFVPAVAFAAPATLVGWFDQLPKPPKSAAEAQAKVRLQNGRVEISDAAFASYLAELDAKEAALTQQNQHIAESFGDGSDMQAELSAAAGGDLNDPEFIAKLEAMSDAEKIAFAQRMSAPSQAAMKKQRGGISMAGDEPAAVRTAMGAATSYAQNSAPLAQAMAGPNGIVLHSTHSFEAHARLDASLDQDAKTCMAGGTAEQQTTCLQQKTTACWTQHQTLAEQQLKALQTQWQSDYAQARKAAQEADKTLAPARYGEAATSVAGKTLLLNHQGQLLSTAKLLAQSSEKAWLDSAKWQLAQQQSANGELSPLPGSCGYVAMYGRSGSNGRSGSSRSRLAPVNDAAKKAQDSAKKVLDWLKK
;
A
#
# COMPACT_ATOMS: atom_id res chain seq x y z
N MET A 1 18.97 -49.43 -24.30
CA MET A 1 20.21 -48.88 -24.89
C MET A 1 19.75 -47.92 -25.96
N GLY A 2 19.78 -46.60 -25.74
CA GLY A 2 20.96 -45.74 -25.98
C GLY A 2 21.07 -45.47 -27.49
N ILE A 3 21.24 -44.27 -28.04
CA ILE A 3 21.77 -42.97 -27.59
C ILE A 3 21.24 -41.96 -28.64
N ILE A 4 20.77 -40.77 -28.24
CA ILE A 4 20.90 -39.57 -29.09
C ILE A 4 21.48 -38.47 -28.19
N ASN A 5 22.72 -38.10 -28.47
CA ASN A 5 23.46 -37.08 -27.76
C ASN A 5 23.84 -35.97 -28.76
N ARG A 6 23.45 -34.75 -28.39
CA ARG A 6 24.13 -33.45 -28.61
C ARG A 6 24.34 -32.88 -30.02
N GLY A 7 23.69 -31.74 -30.19
CA GLY A 7 24.14 -30.56 -30.95
C GLY A 7 23.01 -29.54 -30.84
N GLY A 8 22.99 -28.63 -29.87
CA GLY A 8 24.02 -27.60 -29.70
C GLY A 8 23.62 -26.36 -30.50
N LEU A 9 22.56 -25.66 -30.08
CA LEU A 9 22.27 -24.30 -30.52
C LEU A 9 21.63 -23.53 -29.37
N LEU A 10 22.51 -22.87 -28.62
CA LEU A 10 22.23 -21.76 -27.74
C LEU A 10 21.61 -20.63 -28.57
N ALA A 11 20.28 -20.55 -28.63
CA ALA A 11 19.62 -19.30 -28.95
C ALA A 11 19.51 -18.52 -27.64
N ALA A 12 20.50 -17.64 -27.42
CA ALA A 12 20.50 -16.69 -26.32
C ALA A 12 19.17 -15.92 -26.32
N CYS A 13 18.39 -16.12 -25.27
CA CYS A 13 17.28 -15.24 -24.92
C CYS A 13 17.86 -13.85 -24.63
N CYS A 14 17.92 -13.00 -25.65
CA CYS A 14 18.01 -11.56 -25.45
C CYS A 14 16.67 -11.09 -24.87
N PHE A 15 16.57 -11.20 -23.54
CA PHE A 15 15.66 -10.39 -22.75
C PHE A 15 16.02 -8.92 -22.96
N VAL A 16 15.39 -8.30 -23.96
CA VAL A 16 15.11 -6.88 -23.90
C VAL A 16 13.64 -6.81 -23.54
N PRO A 17 13.24 -6.51 -22.30
CA PRO A 17 11.94 -5.91 -22.14
C PRO A 17 12.10 -4.55 -22.80
N ALA A 18 11.68 -4.45 -24.07
CA ALA A 18 11.19 -3.19 -24.56
C ALA A 18 10.07 -2.84 -23.58
N VAL A 19 10.38 -1.98 -22.61
CA VAL A 19 9.40 -1.29 -21.80
C VAL A 19 8.65 -0.47 -22.82
N ALA A 20 7.67 -1.08 -23.46
CA ALA A 20 6.67 -0.38 -24.22
C ALA A 20 6.02 0.51 -23.17
N PHE A 21 6.44 1.77 -23.13
CA PHE A 21 5.71 2.84 -22.51
C PHE A 21 4.40 2.91 -23.30
N ALA A 22 3.49 1.99 -23.01
CA ALA A 22 2.09 2.13 -23.35
C ALA A 22 1.74 3.53 -22.86
N ALA A 23 1.28 4.39 -23.79
CA ALA A 23 0.81 5.72 -23.44
C ALA A 23 -0.03 5.58 -22.18
N PRO A 24 0.30 6.28 -21.08
CA PRO A 24 -0.36 6.04 -19.82
C PRO A 24 -1.86 6.17 -20.08
N ALA A 25 -2.60 5.08 -19.83
CA ALA A 25 -4.04 5.17 -19.74
C ALA A 25 -4.33 6.36 -18.82
N THR A 26 -5.19 7.28 -19.26
CA THR A 26 -5.53 8.47 -18.47
C THR A 26 -5.87 8.00 -17.06
N LEU A 27 -5.35 8.68 -16.03
CA LEU A 27 -5.53 8.28 -14.63
C LEU A 27 -7.02 8.05 -14.33
N VAL A 28 -7.89 8.87 -14.91
CA VAL A 28 -9.36 8.72 -14.80
C VAL A 28 -9.86 7.36 -15.29
N GLY A 29 -9.45 6.92 -16.48
CA GLY A 29 -9.90 5.65 -17.05
C GLY A 29 -9.41 4.44 -16.25
N TRP A 30 -8.27 4.59 -15.57
CA TRP A 30 -7.74 3.57 -14.66
C TRP A 30 -8.48 3.55 -13.31
N PHE A 31 -8.77 4.72 -12.72
CA PHE A 31 -9.61 4.81 -11.52
C PHE A 31 -11.02 4.25 -11.74
N ASP A 32 -11.56 4.29 -12.96
CA ASP A 32 -12.85 3.68 -13.28
C ASP A 32 -12.84 2.14 -13.21
N GLN A 33 -11.65 1.52 -13.23
CA GLN A 33 -11.45 0.07 -13.10
C GLN A 33 -11.20 -0.39 -11.65
N LEU A 34 -11.17 0.54 -10.68
CA LEU A 34 -10.93 0.22 -9.28
C LEU A 34 -11.89 -0.87 -8.78
N PRO A 35 -11.37 -1.93 -8.14
CA PRO A 35 -12.20 -2.96 -7.56
C PRO A 35 -13.08 -2.38 -6.46
N LYS A 36 -14.38 -2.69 -6.54
CA LYS A 36 -15.40 -2.18 -5.61
C LYS A 36 -15.58 -3.16 -4.44
N PRO A 37 -16.04 -2.68 -3.27
CA PRO A 37 -16.50 -3.57 -2.21
C PRO A 37 -17.69 -4.42 -2.70
N PRO A 38 -17.92 -5.61 -2.11
CA PRO A 38 -19.07 -6.44 -2.46
C PRO A 38 -20.38 -5.70 -2.18
N LYS A 39 -21.44 -5.96 -2.94
CA LYS A 39 -22.77 -5.36 -2.71
C LYS A 39 -23.46 -5.96 -1.49
N SER A 40 -23.17 -7.22 -1.19
CA SER A 40 -23.75 -7.96 -0.07
C SER A 40 -22.79 -9.05 0.44
N ALA A 41 -23.06 -9.58 1.63
CA ALA A 41 -22.33 -10.73 2.16
C ALA A 41 -22.49 -11.96 1.26
N ALA A 42 -23.68 -12.17 0.68
CA ALA A 42 -23.92 -13.27 -0.27
C ALA A 42 -23.06 -13.17 -1.55
N GLU A 43 -22.86 -11.96 -2.08
CA GLU A 43 -21.93 -11.77 -3.19
C GLU A 43 -20.50 -12.12 -2.76
N ALA A 44 -20.11 -11.67 -1.56
CA ALA A 44 -18.80 -11.97 -1.00
C ALA A 44 -18.57 -13.47 -0.86
N GLN A 45 -19.53 -14.21 -0.32
CA GLN A 45 -19.47 -15.67 -0.19
C GLN A 45 -19.34 -16.39 -1.54
N ALA A 46 -20.01 -15.91 -2.59
CA ALA A 46 -19.95 -16.55 -3.90
C ALA A 46 -18.55 -16.44 -4.55
N LYS A 47 -17.82 -15.36 -4.26
CA LYS A 47 -16.51 -15.08 -4.85
C LYS A 47 -15.34 -15.37 -3.92
N VAL A 48 -15.52 -15.37 -2.61
CA VAL A 48 -14.46 -15.68 -1.66
C VAL A 48 -14.48 -17.16 -1.36
N ARG A 49 -13.35 -17.83 -1.58
CA ARG A 49 -13.20 -19.27 -1.35
C ARG A 49 -12.08 -19.54 -0.36
N LEU A 50 -12.23 -20.61 0.39
CA LEU A 50 -11.18 -21.14 1.24
C LEU A 50 -10.49 -22.29 0.48
N GLN A 51 -9.29 -22.02 -0.06
CA GLN A 51 -8.48 -23.01 -0.79
C GLN A 51 -7.19 -23.27 -0.02
N ASN A 52 -6.88 -24.54 0.25
CA ASN A 52 -5.64 -24.94 0.94
C ASN A 52 -5.37 -24.19 2.27
N GLY A 53 -6.43 -23.85 3.01
CA GLY A 53 -6.34 -23.08 4.26
C GLY A 53 -6.09 -21.57 4.08
N ARG A 54 -6.15 -21.05 2.84
CA ARG A 54 -6.08 -19.62 2.52
C ARG A 54 -7.41 -19.12 1.99
N VAL A 55 -7.77 -17.90 2.35
CA VAL A 55 -8.94 -17.21 1.84
C VAL A 55 -8.55 -16.44 0.58
N GLU A 56 -9.17 -16.76 -0.54
CA GLU A 56 -8.88 -16.14 -1.85
C GLU A 56 -10.15 -15.51 -2.44
N ILE A 57 -10.00 -14.32 -3.03
CA ILE A 57 -11.06 -13.68 -3.82
C ILE A 57 -10.94 -14.20 -5.25
N SER A 58 -11.86 -15.06 -5.67
CA SER A 58 -11.95 -15.60 -7.04
C SER A 58 -12.55 -14.59 -8.02
N ASP A 59 -11.95 -13.40 -8.07
CA ASP A 59 -12.28 -12.35 -9.04
C ASP A 59 -11.03 -11.96 -9.83
N ALA A 60 -10.94 -12.44 -11.07
CA ALA A 60 -9.78 -12.22 -11.94
C ALA A 60 -9.54 -10.73 -12.23
N ALA A 61 -10.58 -9.90 -12.21
CA ALA A 61 -10.44 -8.46 -12.40
C ALA A 61 -9.75 -7.80 -11.18
N PHE A 62 -10.04 -8.30 -9.98
CA PHE A 62 -9.42 -7.83 -8.74
C PHE A 62 -7.91 -8.10 -8.74
N ALA A 63 -7.52 -9.34 -9.03
CA ALA A 63 -6.12 -9.75 -9.09
C ALA A 63 -5.34 -9.03 -10.20
N SER A 64 -5.96 -8.87 -11.39
CA SER A 64 -5.34 -8.15 -12.51
C SER A 64 -5.10 -6.69 -12.19
N TYR A 65 -6.07 -6.02 -11.53
CA TYR A 65 -5.93 -4.62 -11.14
C TYR A 65 -4.80 -4.41 -10.13
N LEU A 66 -4.71 -5.26 -9.10
CA LEU A 66 -3.63 -5.19 -8.11
C LEU A 66 -2.26 -5.41 -8.74
N ALA A 67 -2.13 -6.40 -9.63
CA ALA A 67 -0.88 -6.67 -10.34
C ALA A 67 -0.46 -5.48 -11.22
N GLU A 68 -1.42 -4.84 -11.92
CA GLU A 68 -1.14 -3.65 -12.70
C GLU A 68 -0.70 -2.48 -11.80
N LEU A 69 -1.34 -2.32 -10.64
CA LEU A 69 -1.00 -1.28 -9.69
C LEU A 69 0.44 -1.45 -9.16
N ASP A 70 0.81 -2.66 -8.73
CA ASP A 70 2.16 -2.95 -8.24
C ASP A 70 3.21 -2.75 -9.36
N ALA A 71 2.88 -3.11 -10.60
CA ALA A 71 3.76 -2.87 -11.75
C ALA A 71 3.98 -1.37 -12.02
N LYS A 72 2.93 -0.54 -11.91
CA LYS A 72 3.06 0.92 -12.05
C LYS A 72 3.86 1.54 -10.90
N GLU A 73 3.67 1.08 -9.66
CA GLU A 73 4.48 1.53 -8.52
C GLU A 73 5.96 1.17 -8.70
N ALA A 74 6.25 -0.05 -9.16
CA ALA A 74 7.61 -0.49 -9.46
C ALA A 74 8.23 0.36 -10.59
N ALA A 75 7.47 0.65 -11.64
CA ALA A 75 7.94 1.50 -12.74
C ALA A 75 8.25 2.93 -12.29
N LEU A 76 7.39 3.56 -11.48
CA LEU A 76 7.67 4.88 -10.90
C LEU A 76 8.91 4.86 -10.00
N THR A 77 9.07 3.82 -9.19
CA THR A 77 10.25 3.65 -8.32
C THR A 77 11.53 3.56 -9.15
N GLN A 78 11.51 2.75 -10.21
CA GLN A 78 12.64 2.61 -11.13
C GLN A 78 12.96 3.92 -11.86
N GLN A 79 11.96 4.66 -12.31
CA GLN A 79 12.16 5.96 -12.95
C GLN A 79 12.79 6.97 -11.99
N ASN A 80 12.38 6.97 -10.73
CA ASN A 80 12.94 7.86 -9.72
C ASN A 80 14.40 7.50 -9.41
N GLN A 81 14.75 6.20 -9.38
CA GLN A 81 16.14 5.74 -9.27
C GLN A 81 16.99 6.15 -10.47
N HIS A 82 16.48 5.97 -11.70
CA HIS A 82 17.16 6.39 -12.91
C HIS A 82 17.39 7.92 -12.95
N ILE A 83 16.47 8.72 -12.41
CA ILE A 83 16.66 10.16 -12.24
C ILE A 83 17.74 10.47 -11.20
N ALA A 84 17.89 9.68 -10.14
CA ALA A 84 19.02 9.86 -9.22
C ALA A 84 20.36 9.51 -9.88
N GLU A 85 20.41 8.44 -10.69
CA GLU A 85 21.62 7.95 -11.34
C GLU A 85 22.06 8.81 -12.54
N SER A 86 21.11 9.33 -13.33
CA SER A 86 21.41 10.12 -14.55
C SER A 86 22.05 11.47 -14.29
N PHE A 87 22.08 11.93 -13.03
CA PHE A 87 22.57 13.27 -12.66
C PHE A 87 23.89 13.23 -11.86
N GLY A 88 24.48 12.04 -11.66
CA GLY A 88 25.86 11.85 -11.19
C GLY A 88 26.11 12.20 -9.71
N ASP A 89 27.22 11.67 -9.17
CA ASP A 89 27.66 11.86 -7.77
C ASP A 89 28.47 13.16 -7.55
N GLY A 90 28.61 13.97 -8.60
CA GLY A 90 29.30 15.25 -8.57
C GLY A 90 30.78 15.23 -8.99
N SER A 91 31.34 14.06 -9.32
CA SER A 91 32.71 13.90 -9.84
C SER A 91 32.96 14.63 -11.16
N ASP A 92 31.96 14.69 -12.05
CA ASP A 92 32.05 15.42 -13.33
C ASP A 92 32.20 16.94 -13.16
N MET A 93 31.65 17.53 -12.08
CA MET A 93 31.76 18.98 -11.84
C MET A 93 33.18 19.38 -11.50
N GLN A 94 33.85 18.60 -10.64
CA GLN A 94 35.21 18.89 -10.24
C GLN A 94 36.14 18.83 -11.46
N ALA A 95 35.94 17.85 -12.34
CA ALA A 95 36.69 17.73 -13.59
C ALA A 95 36.42 18.91 -14.54
N GLU A 96 35.18 19.33 -14.71
CA GLU A 96 34.82 20.47 -15.58
C GLU A 96 35.31 21.82 -15.05
N LEU A 97 35.19 22.06 -13.74
CA LEU A 97 35.70 23.27 -13.10
C LEU A 97 37.22 23.32 -13.16
N SER A 98 37.89 22.19 -12.97
CA SER A 98 39.35 22.09 -13.10
C SER A 98 39.81 22.33 -14.54
N ALA A 99 39.10 21.77 -15.53
CA ALA A 99 39.38 22.05 -16.93
C ALA A 99 39.18 23.53 -17.29
N ALA A 100 38.12 24.18 -16.78
CA ALA A 100 37.86 25.60 -17.00
C ALA A 100 38.87 26.53 -16.30
N ALA A 101 39.35 26.11 -15.13
CA ALA A 101 40.39 26.78 -14.36
C ALA A 101 41.80 26.63 -14.99
N GLY A 102 41.97 25.66 -15.89
CA GLY A 102 43.25 25.36 -16.54
C GLY A 102 44.20 24.51 -15.69
N GLY A 103 43.68 23.81 -14.68
CA GLY A 103 44.44 22.99 -13.73
C GLY A 103 43.52 22.34 -12.68
N ASP A 104 43.97 21.29 -12.02
CA ASP A 104 43.19 20.66 -10.95
C ASP A 104 43.04 21.63 -9.77
N LEU A 105 41.79 21.94 -9.42
CA LEU A 105 41.48 22.85 -8.32
C LEU A 105 41.89 22.30 -6.94
N ASN A 106 42.21 21.00 -6.85
CA ASN A 106 42.74 20.36 -5.64
C ASN A 106 44.27 20.25 -5.64
N ASP A 107 44.95 20.66 -6.72
CA ASP A 107 46.41 20.62 -6.80
C ASP A 107 47.04 21.71 -5.91
N PRO A 108 47.90 21.34 -4.94
CA PRO A 108 48.60 22.30 -4.08
C PRO A 108 49.40 23.35 -4.87
N GLU A 109 49.97 23.01 -6.03
CA GLU A 109 50.70 23.97 -6.86
C GLU A 109 49.77 24.99 -7.52
N PHE A 110 48.57 24.56 -7.91
CA PHE A 110 47.54 25.43 -8.47
C PHE A 110 46.98 26.38 -7.41
N ILE A 111 46.74 25.88 -6.19
CA ILE A 111 46.30 26.69 -5.04
C ILE A 111 47.35 27.74 -4.69
N ALA A 112 48.62 27.36 -4.61
CA ALA A 112 49.71 28.31 -4.34
C ALA A 112 49.82 29.40 -5.42
N LYS A 113 49.59 29.06 -6.70
CA LYS A 113 49.54 30.04 -7.79
C LYS A 113 48.37 31.00 -7.65
N LEU A 114 47.19 30.52 -7.28
CA LEU A 114 46.03 31.37 -7.01
C LEU A 114 46.25 32.31 -5.82
N GLU A 115 46.91 31.83 -4.76
CA GLU A 115 47.20 32.66 -3.58
C GLU A 115 48.23 33.76 -3.90
N ALA A 116 49.22 33.45 -4.74
CA ALA A 116 50.25 34.39 -5.19
C ALA A 116 49.78 35.42 -6.23
N MET A 117 48.58 35.27 -6.82
CA MET A 117 47.98 36.27 -7.71
C MET A 117 47.68 37.58 -6.97
N SER A 118 47.85 38.69 -7.67
CA SER A 118 47.37 40.01 -7.21
C SER A 118 45.84 40.05 -7.13
N ASP A 119 45.30 41.02 -6.39
CA ASP A 119 43.85 41.18 -6.25
C ASP A 119 43.15 41.39 -7.60
N ALA A 120 43.78 42.10 -8.54
CA ALA A 120 43.26 42.29 -9.89
C ALA A 120 43.20 40.97 -10.68
N GLU A 121 44.20 40.11 -10.53
CA GLU A 121 44.26 38.79 -11.18
C GLU A 121 43.25 37.81 -10.54
N LYS A 122 43.06 37.87 -9.22
CA LYS A 122 42.01 37.10 -8.52
C LYS A 122 40.61 37.50 -8.98
N ILE A 123 40.35 38.80 -9.17
CA ILE A 123 39.08 39.30 -9.71
C ILE A 123 38.88 38.84 -11.16
N ALA A 124 39.91 38.94 -12.01
CA ALA A 124 39.85 38.48 -13.40
C ALA A 124 39.63 36.96 -13.50
N PHE A 125 40.29 36.19 -12.63
CA PHE A 125 40.08 34.74 -12.52
C PHE A 125 38.66 34.40 -12.07
N ALA A 126 38.14 35.07 -11.03
CA ALA A 126 36.75 34.88 -10.58
C ALA A 126 35.72 35.24 -11.66
N GLN A 127 35.95 36.32 -12.42
CA GLN A 127 35.11 36.69 -13.56
C GLN A 127 35.14 35.64 -14.67
N ARG A 128 36.32 35.11 -15.01
CA ARG A 128 36.47 34.03 -15.99
C ARG A 128 35.82 32.73 -15.53
N MET A 129 35.93 32.41 -14.24
CA MET A 129 35.34 31.21 -13.65
C MET A 129 33.83 31.33 -13.42
N SER A 130 33.23 32.52 -13.48
CA SER A 130 31.81 32.74 -13.18
C SER A 130 30.87 31.94 -14.09
N ALA A 131 31.04 32.00 -15.41
CA ALA A 131 30.19 31.29 -16.37
C ALA A 131 30.40 29.76 -16.35
N PRO A 132 31.64 29.23 -16.33
CA PRO A 132 31.88 27.80 -16.12
C PRO A 132 31.35 27.29 -14.78
N SER A 133 31.50 28.06 -13.70
CA SER A 133 30.97 27.69 -12.38
C SER A 133 29.45 27.65 -12.36
N GLN A 134 28.79 28.60 -13.01
CA GLN A 134 27.34 28.56 -13.17
C GLN A 134 26.89 27.39 -14.05
N ALA A 135 27.60 27.10 -15.14
CA ALA A 135 27.28 25.99 -16.04
C ALA A 135 27.47 24.63 -15.36
N ALA A 136 28.60 24.44 -14.66
CA ALA A 136 28.91 23.22 -13.94
C ALA A 136 28.00 23.04 -12.72
N MET A 137 27.69 24.10 -11.97
CA MET A 137 26.67 24.04 -10.91
C MET A 137 25.27 23.77 -11.44
N LYS A 138 24.90 24.27 -12.63
CA LYS A 138 23.64 23.95 -13.33
C LYS A 138 23.59 22.49 -13.79
N LYS A 139 24.75 21.86 -14.01
CA LYS A 139 24.91 20.46 -14.40
C LYS A 139 24.95 19.51 -13.19
N GLN A 140 25.63 19.89 -12.11
CA GLN A 140 25.93 19.04 -10.94
C GLN A 140 24.87 19.10 -9.83
N ARG A 141 24.39 20.30 -9.49
CA ARG A 141 23.04 20.31 -8.95
C ARG A 141 22.20 19.83 -10.13
N GLY A 142 21.32 18.86 -9.94
CA GLY A 142 20.05 18.86 -10.66
C GLY A 142 19.29 20.15 -10.32
N GLY A 143 19.91 21.29 -10.62
CA GLY A 143 19.79 22.52 -9.86
C GLY A 143 18.42 23.04 -10.10
N ILE A 144 17.65 23.13 -9.03
CA ILE A 144 17.17 24.37 -8.42
C ILE A 144 17.54 25.64 -9.22
N SER A 145 17.28 25.69 -10.50
CA SER A 145 16.38 26.71 -10.94
C SER A 145 15.02 26.18 -10.55
N MET A 146 14.51 26.64 -9.41
CA MET A 146 13.06 26.61 -9.15
C MET A 146 12.27 27.38 -10.24
N ALA A 147 12.94 27.86 -11.30
CA ALA A 147 12.43 28.65 -12.40
C ALA A 147 13.27 28.47 -13.70
N GLY A 148 13.79 27.27 -14.00
CA GLY A 148 14.69 27.07 -15.14
C GLY A 148 13.92 26.72 -16.38
N ASP A 149 13.33 27.71 -17.05
CA ASP A 149 12.60 27.59 -18.33
C ASP A 149 11.76 26.32 -18.53
N GLU A 150 11.22 25.75 -17.44
CA GLU A 150 10.36 24.57 -17.55
C GLU A 150 9.22 24.91 -18.51
N PRO A 151 8.85 24.03 -19.45
CA PRO A 151 7.73 24.30 -20.34
C PRO A 151 6.51 24.77 -19.56
N ALA A 152 5.72 25.70 -20.12
CA ALA A 152 4.59 26.29 -19.41
C ALA A 152 3.65 25.22 -18.81
N ALA A 153 3.41 24.14 -19.56
CA ALA A 153 2.65 22.99 -19.10
C ALA A 153 3.27 22.29 -17.88
N VAL A 154 4.60 22.14 -17.84
CA VAL A 154 5.33 21.56 -16.69
C VAL A 154 5.23 22.46 -15.47
N ARG A 155 5.36 23.79 -15.62
CA ARG A 155 5.19 24.72 -14.49
C ARG A 155 3.78 24.66 -13.92
N THR A 156 2.76 24.61 -14.78
CA THR A 156 1.37 24.42 -14.35
C THR A 156 1.20 23.10 -13.59
N ALA A 157 1.74 22.01 -14.12
CA ALA A 157 1.70 20.68 -13.50
C ALA A 157 2.41 20.67 -12.14
N MET A 158 3.58 21.33 -12.03
CA MET A 158 4.34 21.43 -10.79
C MET A 158 3.56 22.22 -9.73
N GLY A 159 2.93 23.34 -10.12
CA GLY A 159 2.06 24.10 -9.23
C GLY A 159 0.88 23.27 -8.71
N ALA A 160 0.22 22.52 -9.60
CA ALA A 160 -0.86 21.61 -9.23
C ALA A 160 -0.38 20.49 -8.28
N ALA A 161 0.79 19.89 -8.55
CA ALA A 161 1.40 18.88 -7.71
C ALA A 161 1.73 19.43 -6.30
N THR A 162 2.26 20.65 -6.20
CA THR A 162 2.53 21.31 -4.92
C THR A 162 1.24 21.61 -4.16
N SER A 163 0.23 22.17 -4.83
CA SER A 163 -1.08 22.42 -4.21
C SER A 163 -1.75 21.12 -3.76
N TYR A 164 -1.63 20.05 -4.54
CA TYR A 164 -2.09 18.73 -4.15
C TYR A 164 -1.35 18.27 -2.90
N ALA A 165 -0.02 18.23 -2.89
CA ALA A 165 0.76 17.81 -1.72
C ALA A 165 0.40 18.57 -0.43
N GLN A 166 0.08 19.86 -0.53
CA GLN A 166 -0.34 20.68 0.61
C GLN A 166 -1.78 20.39 1.08
N ASN A 167 -2.70 20.09 0.16
CA ASN A 167 -4.13 19.99 0.44
C ASN A 167 -4.67 18.56 0.52
N SER A 168 -3.98 17.58 -0.06
CA SER A 168 -4.42 16.18 -0.19
C SER A 168 -3.65 15.21 0.69
N ALA A 169 -2.50 15.63 1.26
CA ALA A 169 -1.85 14.91 2.35
C ALA A 169 -2.83 14.44 3.45
N PRO A 170 -3.89 15.21 3.82
CA PRO A 170 -4.89 14.74 4.78
C PRO A 170 -5.73 13.55 4.32
N LEU A 171 -6.04 13.40 3.01
CA LEU A 171 -6.84 12.28 2.51
C LEU A 171 -5.99 10.99 2.47
N ALA A 172 -4.78 11.07 1.89
CA ALA A 172 -3.86 9.94 1.87
C ALA A 172 -3.46 9.54 3.30
N GLN A 173 -3.25 10.50 4.23
CA GLN A 173 -3.00 10.21 5.65
C GLN A 173 -4.26 9.73 6.39
N ALA A 174 -5.46 10.17 6.03
CA ALA A 174 -6.70 9.64 6.61
C ALA A 174 -6.93 8.18 6.19
N MET A 175 -6.67 7.85 4.92
CA MET A 175 -6.82 6.50 4.38
C MET A 175 -5.68 5.55 4.80
N ALA A 176 -4.43 6.01 4.75
CA ALA A 176 -3.22 5.23 5.09
C ALA A 176 -2.88 5.24 6.59
N GLY A 177 -3.33 6.27 7.31
CA GLY A 177 -3.12 6.36 8.75
C GLY A 177 -3.87 5.28 9.51
N PRO A 178 -3.65 5.17 10.83
CA PRO A 178 -4.38 4.24 11.69
C PRO A 178 -5.91 4.42 11.62
N ASN A 179 -6.41 5.50 10.99
CA ASN A 179 -7.80 5.94 10.98
C ASN A 179 -8.67 5.48 9.80
N GLY A 180 -8.10 5.03 8.68
CA GLY A 180 -8.91 4.70 7.49
C GLY A 180 -9.20 3.21 7.38
N ILE A 181 -8.22 2.47 6.86
CA ILE A 181 -8.31 1.02 6.66
C ILE A 181 -8.16 0.26 7.99
N VAL A 182 -7.30 0.79 8.88
CA VAL A 182 -7.00 0.17 10.18
C VAL A 182 -8.15 0.36 11.18
N LEU A 183 -8.77 1.55 11.30
CA LEU A 183 -9.93 1.73 12.21
C LEU A 183 -11.13 0.89 11.78
N HIS A 184 -11.46 0.79 10.49
CA HIS A 184 -12.57 -0.08 10.07
C HIS A 184 -12.30 -1.54 10.47
N SER A 185 -11.05 -2.00 10.34
CA SER A 185 -10.63 -3.33 10.78
C SER A 185 -10.76 -3.55 12.29
N THR A 186 -10.32 -2.58 13.07
CA THR A 186 -10.29 -2.66 14.53
C THR A 186 -11.70 -2.57 15.10
N HIS A 187 -12.51 -1.63 14.61
CA HIS A 187 -13.91 -1.51 15.02
C HIS A 187 -14.75 -2.72 14.61
N SER A 188 -14.50 -3.27 13.41
CA SER A 188 -15.16 -4.52 13.00
C SER A 188 -14.83 -5.65 13.97
N PHE A 189 -13.53 -5.88 14.22
CA PHE A 189 -13.08 -6.91 15.15
C PHE A 189 -13.65 -6.75 16.55
N GLU A 190 -13.58 -5.55 17.13
CA GLU A 190 -14.10 -5.27 18.47
C GLU A 190 -15.61 -5.51 18.58
N ALA A 191 -16.39 -5.10 17.57
CA ALA A 191 -17.83 -5.32 17.56
C ALA A 191 -18.18 -6.80 17.51
N HIS A 192 -17.48 -7.59 16.69
CA HIS A 192 -17.65 -9.03 16.65
C HIS A 192 -17.21 -9.71 17.96
N ALA A 193 -16.11 -9.27 18.58
CA ALA A 193 -15.67 -9.80 19.87
C ALA A 193 -16.65 -9.51 21.01
N ARG A 194 -17.27 -8.31 21.04
CA ARG A 194 -18.32 -7.96 22.00
C ARG A 194 -19.57 -8.81 21.80
N LEU A 195 -19.95 -9.02 20.54
CA LEU A 195 -21.07 -9.89 20.19
C LEU A 195 -20.80 -11.34 20.62
N ASP A 196 -19.61 -11.88 20.34
CA ASP A 196 -19.18 -13.21 20.79
C ASP A 196 -19.29 -13.35 22.32
N ALA A 197 -18.78 -12.38 23.08
CA ALA A 197 -18.84 -12.40 24.54
C ALA A 197 -20.28 -12.40 25.08
N SER A 198 -21.17 -11.61 24.47
CA SER A 198 -22.59 -11.57 24.82
C SER A 198 -23.28 -12.91 24.51
N LEU A 199 -23.02 -13.47 23.33
CA LEU A 199 -23.64 -14.72 22.89
C LEU A 199 -23.11 -15.94 23.66
N ASP A 200 -21.86 -15.91 24.07
CA ASP A 200 -21.27 -16.93 24.94
C ASP A 200 -21.96 -16.99 26.31
N GLN A 201 -22.23 -15.82 26.91
CA GLN A 201 -22.97 -15.73 28.17
C GLN A 201 -24.41 -16.26 28.01
N ASP A 202 -25.07 -15.90 26.91
CA ASP A 202 -26.41 -16.38 26.58
C ASP A 202 -26.42 -17.91 26.35
N ALA A 203 -25.42 -18.47 25.65
CA ALA A 203 -25.28 -19.91 25.43
C ALA A 203 -25.06 -20.69 26.72
N LYS A 204 -24.33 -20.15 27.71
CA LYS A 204 -24.15 -20.78 29.03
C LYS A 204 -25.47 -20.96 29.79
N THR A 205 -26.51 -20.18 29.51
CA THR A 205 -27.83 -20.37 30.12
C THR A 205 -28.47 -21.71 29.72
N CYS A 206 -28.12 -22.26 28.55
CA CYS A 206 -28.55 -23.60 28.13
C CYS A 206 -28.06 -24.71 29.09
N MET A 207 -27.03 -24.44 29.90
CA MET A 207 -26.47 -25.39 30.86
C MET A 207 -27.18 -25.36 32.23
N ALA A 208 -28.10 -24.41 32.44
CA ALA A 208 -28.67 -24.13 33.77
C ALA A 208 -29.81 -25.09 34.21
N GLY A 209 -30.13 -26.12 33.42
CA GLY A 209 -31.12 -27.15 33.77
C GLY A 209 -31.51 -28.02 32.56
N GLY A 210 -32.32 -29.06 32.79
CA GLY A 210 -32.83 -29.95 31.74
C GLY A 210 -32.00 -31.21 31.47
N THR A 211 -32.51 -32.10 30.61
CA THR A 211 -31.80 -33.32 30.17
C THR A 211 -30.67 -32.98 29.20
N ALA A 212 -29.74 -33.92 28.98
CA ALA A 212 -28.67 -33.75 28.01
C ALA A 212 -29.18 -33.47 26.59
N GLU A 213 -30.33 -34.05 26.19
CA GLU A 213 -30.94 -33.74 24.89
C GLU A 213 -31.48 -32.30 24.84
N GLN A 214 -32.10 -31.82 25.91
CA GLN A 214 -32.61 -30.44 26.00
C GLN A 214 -31.48 -29.42 25.95
N GLN A 215 -30.37 -29.69 26.65
CA GLN A 215 -29.17 -28.85 26.63
C GLN A 215 -28.56 -28.81 25.22
N THR A 216 -28.41 -29.97 24.59
CA THR A 216 -27.87 -30.07 23.22
C THR A 216 -28.74 -29.32 22.21
N THR A 217 -30.06 -29.47 22.29
CA THR A 217 -31.02 -28.77 21.42
C THR A 217 -30.92 -27.26 21.61
N CYS A 218 -30.85 -26.78 22.85
CA CYS A 218 -30.65 -25.36 23.15
C CYS A 218 -29.33 -24.82 22.58
N LEU A 219 -28.23 -25.54 22.79
CA LEU A 219 -26.90 -25.16 22.26
C LEU A 219 -26.88 -25.12 20.72
N GLN A 220 -27.54 -26.07 20.04
CA GLN A 220 -27.68 -26.06 18.57
C GLN A 220 -28.45 -24.82 18.07
N GLN A 221 -29.54 -24.45 18.74
CA GLN A 221 -30.30 -23.24 18.42
C GLN A 221 -29.44 -21.98 18.64
N LYS A 222 -28.71 -21.89 19.76
CA LYS A 222 -27.80 -20.76 20.05
C LYS A 222 -26.62 -20.69 19.07
N THR A 223 -26.05 -21.82 18.66
CA THR A 223 -25.02 -21.88 17.61
C THR A 223 -25.53 -21.29 16.30
N THR A 224 -26.74 -21.69 15.87
CA THR A 224 -27.34 -21.18 14.64
C THR A 224 -27.61 -19.67 14.75
N ALA A 225 -28.19 -19.22 15.87
CA ALA A 225 -28.46 -17.81 16.11
C ALA A 225 -27.18 -16.96 16.15
N CYS A 226 -26.09 -17.49 16.69
CA CYS A 226 -24.79 -16.81 16.75
C CYS A 226 -24.26 -16.50 15.35
N TRP A 227 -24.26 -17.48 14.44
CA TRP A 227 -23.85 -17.27 13.05
C TRP A 227 -24.70 -16.19 12.37
N THR A 228 -26.03 -16.25 12.53
CA THR A 228 -26.95 -15.25 11.97
C THR A 228 -26.68 -13.84 12.50
N GLN A 229 -26.39 -13.69 13.79
CA GLN A 229 -26.11 -12.39 14.40
C GLN A 229 -24.78 -11.80 13.90
N HIS A 230 -23.74 -12.63 13.75
CA HIS A 230 -22.49 -12.14 13.16
C HIS A 230 -22.64 -11.79 11.68
N GLN A 231 -23.42 -12.55 10.91
CA GLN A 231 -23.72 -12.18 9.51
C GLN A 231 -24.47 -10.84 9.45
N THR A 232 -25.45 -10.63 10.33
CA THR A 232 -26.18 -9.36 10.43
C THR A 232 -25.25 -8.19 10.76
N LEU A 233 -24.34 -8.37 11.72
CA LEU A 233 -23.35 -7.35 12.07
C LEU A 233 -22.39 -7.06 10.90
N ALA A 234 -21.93 -8.09 10.21
CA ALA A 234 -21.06 -7.94 9.04
C ALA A 234 -21.77 -7.19 7.89
N GLU A 235 -23.06 -7.46 7.64
CA GLU A 235 -23.85 -6.72 6.65
C GLU A 235 -24.04 -5.24 7.02
N GLN A 236 -24.24 -4.93 8.31
CA GLN A 236 -24.33 -3.55 8.78
C GLN A 236 -23.00 -2.80 8.58
N GLN A 237 -21.89 -3.46 8.90
CA GLN A 237 -20.54 -2.91 8.71
C GLN A 237 -20.21 -2.72 7.22
N LEU A 238 -20.61 -3.66 6.37
CA LEU A 238 -20.44 -3.55 4.92
C LEU A 238 -21.16 -2.32 4.36
N LYS A 239 -22.39 -2.04 4.79
CA LYS A 239 -23.14 -0.83 4.34
C LYS A 239 -22.43 0.47 4.72
N ALA A 240 -21.91 0.54 5.94
CA ALA A 240 -21.13 1.69 6.40
C ALA A 240 -19.85 1.86 5.57
N LEU A 241 -19.13 0.75 5.31
CA LEU A 241 -17.94 0.75 4.46
C LEU A 241 -18.25 1.17 3.03
N GLN A 242 -19.31 0.65 2.41
CA GLN A 242 -19.70 1.00 1.04
C GLN A 242 -19.95 2.51 0.89
N THR A 243 -20.61 3.11 1.88
CA THR A 243 -20.89 4.54 1.91
C THR A 243 -19.60 5.35 2.00
N GLN A 244 -18.71 4.98 2.92
CA GLN A 244 -17.41 5.62 3.08
C GLN A 244 -16.55 5.47 1.81
N TRP A 245 -16.47 4.25 1.29
CA TRP A 245 -15.71 3.93 0.09
C TRP A 245 -16.20 4.74 -1.13
N GLN A 246 -17.52 4.92 -1.30
CA GLN A 246 -18.05 5.74 -2.39
C GLN A 246 -17.65 7.22 -2.26
N SER A 247 -17.64 7.75 -1.04
CA SER A 247 -17.18 9.12 -0.77
C SER A 247 -15.70 9.27 -1.13
N ASP A 248 -14.86 8.36 -0.61
CA ASP A 248 -13.41 8.39 -0.83
C ASP A 248 -13.06 8.18 -2.31
N TYR A 249 -13.78 7.27 -2.99
CA TYR A 249 -13.65 7.03 -4.43
C TYR A 249 -14.02 8.27 -5.24
N ALA A 250 -15.13 8.95 -4.93
CA ALA A 250 -15.54 10.15 -5.65
C ALA A 250 -14.49 11.27 -5.52
N GLN A 251 -13.93 11.44 -4.32
CA GLN A 251 -12.86 12.41 -4.07
C GLN A 251 -11.57 12.04 -4.82
N ALA A 252 -11.15 10.78 -4.77
CA ALA A 252 -9.96 10.30 -5.46
C ALA A 252 -10.10 10.39 -6.98
N ARG A 253 -11.28 10.08 -7.53
CA ARG A 253 -11.60 10.23 -8.95
C ARG A 253 -11.53 11.69 -9.39
N LYS A 254 -12.04 12.61 -8.58
CA LYS A 254 -11.93 14.06 -8.86
C LYS A 254 -10.46 14.50 -8.87
N ALA A 255 -9.66 14.04 -7.91
CA ALA A 255 -8.22 14.31 -7.89
C ALA A 255 -7.51 13.74 -9.14
N ALA A 256 -7.86 12.53 -9.58
CA ALA A 256 -7.33 11.94 -10.82
C ALA A 256 -7.73 12.75 -12.07
N GLN A 257 -8.96 13.27 -12.13
CA GLN A 257 -9.40 14.16 -13.22
C GLN A 257 -8.62 15.47 -13.27
N GLU A 258 -8.39 16.09 -12.11
CA GLU A 258 -7.59 17.31 -12.01
C GLU A 258 -6.12 17.06 -12.34
N ALA A 259 -5.58 15.92 -11.90
CA ALA A 259 -4.25 15.47 -12.24
C ALA A 259 -4.09 15.21 -13.74
N ASP A 260 -5.02 14.52 -14.41
CA ASP A 260 -4.95 14.30 -15.86
C ASP A 260 -4.95 15.62 -16.64
N LYS A 261 -5.80 16.58 -16.25
CA LYS A 261 -5.85 17.91 -16.88
C LYS A 261 -4.51 18.66 -16.80
N THR A 262 -3.76 18.44 -15.74
CA THR A 262 -2.52 19.19 -15.44
C THR A 262 -1.26 18.43 -15.85
N LEU A 263 -1.22 17.11 -15.66
CA LEU A 263 -0.10 16.23 -15.98
C LEU A 263 -0.05 15.84 -17.46
N ALA A 264 -1.17 15.61 -18.13
CA ALA A 264 -1.16 15.16 -19.53
C ALA A 264 -0.46 16.16 -20.47
N PRO A 265 -0.69 17.49 -20.37
CA PRO A 265 0.07 18.47 -21.15
C PRO A 265 1.57 18.48 -20.85
N ALA A 266 1.96 18.11 -19.62
CA ALA A 266 3.36 17.93 -19.20
C ALA A 266 3.91 16.52 -19.51
N ARG A 267 3.15 15.71 -20.28
CA ARG A 267 3.45 14.29 -20.56
C ARG A 267 3.80 13.51 -19.29
N TYR A 268 3.03 13.73 -18.23
CA TYR A 268 3.22 13.07 -16.94
C TYR A 268 4.67 13.18 -16.40
N GLY A 269 5.31 14.33 -16.62
CA GLY A 269 6.67 14.62 -16.14
C GLY A 269 7.78 14.30 -17.12
N GLU A 270 7.52 13.62 -18.23
CA GLU A 270 8.53 13.40 -19.28
C GLU A 270 9.02 14.71 -19.91
N ALA A 271 8.14 15.70 -20.02
CA ALA A 271 8.47 17.00 -20.61
C ALA A 271 9.28 17.91 -19.65
N ALA A 272 9.43 17.52 -18.38
CA ALA A 272 10.21 18.29 -17.43
C ALA A 272 11.70 18.20 -17.76
N THR A 273 12.37 19.34 -17.71
CA THR A 273 13.79 19.47 -18.05
C THR A 273 14.70 19.37 -16.83
N SER A 274 14.18 19.70 -15.64
CA SER A 274 14.91 19.64 -14.37
C SER A 274 14.64 18.35 -13.58
N VAL A 275 15.63 17.95 -12.77
CA VAL A 275 15.45 16.87 -11.77
C VAL A 275 14.29 17.18 -10.84
N ALA A 276 14.25 18.40 -10.30
CA ALA A 276 13.21 18.82 -9.37
C ALA A 276 11.81 18.70 -9.98
N GLY A 277 11.63 19.13 -11.24
CA GLY A 277 10.37 18.98 -11.96
C GLY A 277 10.00 17.52 -12.20
N LYS A 278 10.94 16.71 -12.69
CA LYS A 278 10.73 15.26 -12.91
C LYS A 278 10.35 14.55 -11.62
N THR A 279 11.13 14.72 -10.56
CA THR A 279 10.89 14.10 -9.25
C THR A 279 9.59 14.56 -8.62
N LEU A 280 9.25 15.86 -8.68
CA LEU A 280 7.99 16.38 -8.14
C LEU A 280 6.77 15.78 -8.85
N LEU A 281 6.80 15.72 -10.18
CA LEU A 281 5.68 15.20 -10.98
C LEU A 281 5.55 13.67 -10.89
N LEU A 282 6.67 12.95 -10.75
CA LEU A 282 6.65 11.50 -10.46
C LEU A 282 6.12 11.22 -9.05
N ASN A 283 6.54 11.99 -8.05
CA ASN A 283 6.03 11.86 -6.69
C ASN A 283 4.52 12.12 -6.63
N HIS A 284 4.03 13.12 -7.39
CA HIS A 284 2.59 13.39 -7.49
C HIS A 284 1.81 12.20 -8.08
N GLN A 285 2.33 11.57 -9.15
CA GLN A 285 1.75 10.35 -9.69
C GLN A 285 1.76 9.20 -8.67
N GLY A 286 2.86 9.03 -7.94
CA GLY A 286 2.96 8.04 -6.87
C GLY A 286 1.93 8.23 -5.76
N GLN A 287 1.65 9.48 -5.37
CA GLN A 287 0.60 9.80 -4.39
C GLN A 287 -0.79 9.39 -4.88
N LEU A 288 -1.10 9.62 -6.17
CA LEU A 288 -2.39 9.23 -6.76
C LEU A 288 -2.54 7.70 -6.84
N LEU A 289 -1.48 6.99 -7.24
CA LEU A 289 -1.46 5.52 -7.23
C LEU A 289 -1.64 4.95 -5.82
N SER A 290 -0.98 5.55 -4.82
CA SER A 290 -1.13 5.15 -3.42
C SER A 290 -2.57 5.27 -2.94
N THR A 291 -3.30 6.34 -3.31
CA THR A 291 -4.73 6.48 -3.02
C THR A 291 -5.56 5.35 -3.63
N ALA A 292 -5.30 4.99 -4.89
CA ALA A 292 -5.97 3.86 -5.53
C ALA A 292 -5.64 2.51 -4.86
N LYS A 293 -4.39 2.31 -4.41
CA LYS A 293 -3.98 1.10 -3.68
C LYS A 293 -4.75 0.94 -2.38
N LEU A 294 -4.88 2.02 -1.62
CA LEU A 294 -5.64 2.05 -0.38
C LEU A 294 -7.13 1.75 -0.60
N LEU A 295 -7.73 2.32 -1.66
CA LEU A 295 -9.12 2.00 -2.03
C LEU A 295 -9.31 0.54 -2.44
N ALA A 296 -8.36 -0.03 -3.20
CA ALA A 296 -8.39 -1.43 -3.59
C ALA A 296 -8.23 -2.36 -2.37
N GLN A 297 -7.30 -2.08 -1.46
CA GLN A 297 -7.11 -2.82 -0.21
C GLN A 297 -8.34 -2.73 0.71
N SER A 298 -9.00 -1.57 0.77
CA SER A 298 -10.26 -1.40 1.50
C SER A 298 -11.36 -2.29 0.92
N SER A 299 -11.49 -2.35 -0.42
CA SER A 299 -12.40 -3.28 -1.09
C SER A 299 -12.06 -4.73 -0.79
N GLU A 300 -10.78 -5.13 -0.89
CA GLU A 300 -10.31 -6.49 -0.61
C GLU A 300 -10.74 -6.93 0.77
N LYS A 301 -10.51 -6.06 1.75
CA LYS A 301 -10.89 -6.31 3.13
C LYS A 301 -12.40 -6.50 3.28
N ALA A 302 -13.20 -5.67 2.63
CA ALA A 302 -14.66 -5.79 2.66
C ALA A 302 -15.15 -7.13 2.08
N TRP A 303 -14.50 -7.63 1.02
CA TRP A 303 -14.76 -8.98 0.49
C TRP A 303 -14.48 -10.06 1.53
N LEU A 304 -13.30 -10.02 2.16
CA LEU A 304 -12.89 -11.04 3.15
C LEU A 304 -13.75 -11.01 4.42
N ASP A 305 -13.99 -9.81 4.98
CA ASP A 305 -14.74 -9.64 6.23
C ASP A 305 -16.22 -9.98 6.07
N SER A 306 -16.81 -9.73 4.90
CA SER A 306 -18.22 -10.06 4.64
C SER A 306 -18.42 -11.56 4.42
N ALA A 307 -17.46 -12.25 3.80
CA ALA A 307 -17.57 -13.68 3.49
C ALA A 307 -17.27 -14.58 4.70
N LYS A 308 -16.36 -14.17 5.60
CA LYS A 308 -15.79 -15.07 6.63
C LYS A 308 -16.84 -15.75 7.52
N TRP A 309 -17.93 -15.05 7.87
CA TRP A 309 -18.96 -15.57 8.78
C TRP A 309 -19.88 -16.60 8.11
N GLN A 310 -20.21 -16.40 6.83
CA GLN A 310 -21.00 -17.34 6.05
C GLN A 310 -20.18 -18.60 5.71
N LEU A 311 -18.89 -18.42 5.38
CA LEU A 311 -17.96 -19.54 5.17
C LEU A 311 -17.76 -20.36 6.44
N ALA A 312 -17.55 -19.70 7.58
CA ALA A 312 -17.39 -20.39 8.86
C ALA A 312 -18.65 -21.17 9.30
N GLN A 313 -19.84 -20.63 9.02
CA GLN A 313 -21.10 -21.36 9.25
C GLN A 313 -21.19 -22.63 8.38
N GLN A 314 -20.86 -22.54 7.09
CA GLN A 314 -20.88 -23.69 6.18
C GLN A 314 -19.90 -24.78 6.59
N GLN A 315 -18.67 -24.40 6.96
CA GLN A 315 -17.67 -25.36 7.44
C GLN A 315 -18.10 -26.03 8.74
N SER A 316 -18.65 -25.26 9.68
CA SER A 316 -19.21 -25.80 10.93
C SER A 316 -20.37 -26.77 10.67
N ALA A 317 -21.23 -26.49 9.67
CA ALA A 317 -22.33 -27.38 9.31
C ALA A 317 -21.84 -28.71 8.69
N ASN A 318 -20.69 -28.69 8.02
CA ASN A 318 -20.05 -29.87 7.43
C ASN A 318 -19.20 -30.67 8.43
N GLY A 319 -19.17 -30.29 9.71
CA GLY A 319 -18.37 -30.95 10.74
C GLY A 319 -16.87 -30.62 10.68
N GLU A 320 -16.48 -29.62 9.89
CA GLU A 320 -15.10 -29.12 9.84
C GLU A 320 -14.84 -28.15 11.00
N LEU A 321 -13.58 -28.06 11.43
CA LEU A 321 -13.16 -27.05 12.41
C LEU A 321 -13.35 -25.65 11.79
N SER A 322 -14.18 -24.82 12.45
CA SER A 322 -14.38 -23.42 12.04
C SER A 322 -13.05 -22.67 12.00
N PRO A 323 -12.79 -21.85 10.95
CA PRO A 323 -11.60 -21.00 10.84
C PRO A 323 -11.64 -19.82 11.82
N LEU A 324 -12.75 -19.63 12.52
CA LEU A 324 -12.94 -18.65 13.60
C LEU A 324 -12.98 -19.40 14.95
N PRO A 325 -11.81 -19.80 15.48
CA PRO A 325 -11.75 -20.58 16.70
C PRO A 325 -12.26 -19.76 17.89
N GLY A 326 -13.25 -20.30 18.61
CA GLY A 326 -13.84 -19.65 19.78
C GLY A 326 -15.20 -18.98 19.54
N SER A 327 -15.68 -18.89 18.30
CA SER A 327 -16.99 -18.31 17.98
C SER A 327 -18.02 -19.40 17.62
N CYS A 328 -19.26 -19.21 18.06
CA CYS A 328 -20.48 -19.98 17.73
C CYS A 328 -20.48 -21.52 17.89
N GLY A 329 -19.37 -22.17 18.27
CA GLY A 329 -19.24 -23.63 18.42
C GLY A 329 -19.76 -24.21 19.74
N TYR A 330 -20.89 -23.70 20.25
CA TYR A 330 -21.35 -23.98 21.62
C TYR A 330 -21.62 -25.45 21.94
N VAL A 331 -22.09 -26.25 20.97
CA VAL A 331 -22.27 -27.69 21.16
C VAL A 331 -20.95 -28.38 21.47
N ALA A 332 -19.87 -28.04 20.76
CA ALA A 332 -18.55 -28.60 21.01
C ALA A 332 -17.90 -28.05 22.30
N MET A 333 -18.24 -26.82 22.70
CA MET A 333 -17.70 -26.17 23.91
C MET A 333 -18.40 -26.62 25.19
N TYR A 334 -19.71 -26.81 25.15
CA TYR A 334 -20.56 -27.00 26.33
C TYR A 334 -21.35 -28.32 26.33
N GLY A 335 -21.46 -29.01 25.19
CA GLY A 335 -22.21 -30.26 25.08
C GLY A 335 -21.68 -31.35 26.02
N ARG A 336 -22.55 -31.89 26.86
CA ARG A 336 -22.26 -33.07 27.70
C ARG A 336 -22.50 -34.35 26.89
N SER A 337 -21.48 -34.87 26.23
CA SER A 337 -21.47 -36.30 25.88
C SER A 337 -20.65 -37.05 26.93
N GLY A 338 -21.24 -38.09 27.52
CA GLY A 338 -20.62 -38.89 28.58
C GLY A 338 -19.26 -39.48 28.18
N SER A 339 -18.28 -39.40 29.09
CA SER A 339 -16.95 -40.05 29.11
C SER A 339 -16.03 -39.76 27.90
N ASN A 340 -14.83 -39.18 28.03
CA ASN A 340 -13.75 -39.52 28.95
C ASN A 340 -12.98 -38.27 29.42
N GLY A 341 -12.54 -38.32 30.67
CA GLY A 341 -11.74 -37.29 31.29
C GLY A 341 -10.52 -36.91 30.47
N ARG A 342 -10.45 -35.64 30.10
CA ARG A 342 -9.18 -34.97 29.88
C ARG A 342 -9.27 -33.61 30.53
N SER A 343 -8.77 -33.53 31.76
CA SER A 343 -8.48 -32.28 32.45
C SER A 343 -7.40 -31.52 31.65
N GLY A 344 -7.81 -30.91 30.55
CA GLY A 344 -7.00 -29.94 29.82
C GLY A 344 -7.21 -28.59 30.48
N SER A 345 -6.23 -28.17 31.27
CA SER A 345 -6.14 -26.81 31.81
C SER A 345 -6.49 -25.78 30.73
N SER A 346 -7.62 -25.09 30.91
CA SER A 346 -7.97 -23.90 30.15
C SER A 346 -7.08 -22.75 30.60
N ARG A 347 -5.79 -22.80 30.27
CA ARG A 347 -5.03 -21.56 30.08
C ARG A 347 -5.67 -20.88 28.89
N SER A 348 -6.37 -19.79 29.13
CA SER A 348 -6.91 -18.87 28.14
C SER A 348 -5.85 -18.61 27.06
N ARG A 349 -5.96 -19.26 25.91
CA ARG A 349 -5.10 -19.03 24.73
C ARG A 349 -5.40 -17.69 24.03
N LEU A 350 -6.05 -16.77 24.72
CA LEU A 350 -6.09 -15.34 24.38
C LEU A 350 -4.81 -14.61 24.82
N ALA A 351 -3.96 -15.22 25.67
CA ALA A 351 -2.69 -14.63 26.08
C ALA A 351 -1.67 -14.41 24.93
N PRO A 352 -1.45 -15.34 23.98
CA PRO A 352 -0.43 -15.13 22.93
C PRO A 352 -0.84 -14.05 21.92
N VAL A 353 -2.15 -13.87 21.67
CA VAL A 353 -2.66 -12.91 20.68
C VAL A 353 -2.68 -11.50 21.29
N ASN A 354 -3.05 -11.36 22.56
CA ASN A 354 -2.92 -10.09 23.28
C ASN A 354 -1.46 -9.70 23.52
N ASP A 355 -0.55 -10.64 23.76
CA ASP A 355 0.88 -10.33 23.90
C ASP A 355 1.52 -9.91 22.56
N ALA A 356 1.10 -10.50 21.44
CA ALA A 356 1.57 -10.10 20.11
C ALA A 356 1.00 -8.73 19.69
N ALA A 357 -0.29 -8.49 19.90
CA ALA A 357 -0.91 -7.20 19.64
C ALA A 357 -0.32 -6.10 20.54
N LYS A 358 -0.10 -6.38 21.83
CA LYS A 358 0.52 -5.46 22.78
C LYS A 358 2.00 -5.21 22.45
N LYS A 359 2.76 -6.24 22.04
CA LYS A 359 4.13 -6.05 21.53
C LYS A 359 4.15 -5.20 20.26
N ALA A 360 3.22 -5.39 19.33
CA ALA A 360 3.13 -4.58 18.12
C ALA A 360 2.81 -3.11 18.47
N GLN A 361 1.90 -2.89 19.42
CA GLN A 361 1.55 -1.56 19.92
C GLN A 361 2.72 -0.87 20.64
N ASP A 362 3.43 -1.60 21.50
CA ASP A 362 4.60 -1.10 22.24
C ASP A 362 5.79 -0.82 21.31
N SER A 363 5.95 -1.63 20.26
CA SER A 363 6.96 -1.42 19.23
C SER A 363 6.64 -0.20 18.36
N ALA A 364 5.38 -0.05 17.94
CA ALA A 364 4.92 1.14 17.22
C ALA A 364 5.09 2.42 18.06
N LYS A 365 4.81 2.35 19.37
CA LYS A 365 5.02 3.47 20.30
C LYS A 365 6.50 3.84 20.43
N LYS A 366 7.40 2.85 20.54
CA LYS A 366 8.85 3.11 20.57
C LYS A 366 9.36 3.76 19.29
N VAL A 367 8.86 3.35 18.12
CA VAL A 367 9.20 3.97 16.83
C VAL A 367 8.69 5.41 16.77
N LEU A 368 7.46 5.67 17.21
CA LEU A 368 6.89 7.02 17.27
C LEU A 368 7.61 7.94 18.25
N ASP A 369 8.07 7.42 19.39
CA ASP A 369 8.85 8.20 20.36
C ASP A 369 10.29 8.44 19.89
N TRP A 370 10.86 7.55 19.08
CA TRP A 370 12.15 7.76 18.40
C TRP A 370 12.06 8.84 17.33
N LEU A 371 10.97 8.87 16.54
CA LEU A 371 10.73 9.89 15.51
C LEU A 371 10.44 11.30 16.08
N LYS A 372 10.19 11.42 17.39
CA LYS A 372 9.98 12.70 18.10
C LYS A 372 11.26 13.26 18.74
N LYS A 373 12.37 12.52 18.65
CA LYS A 373 13.71 13.02 18.95
C LYS A 373 14.40 13.41 17.64
#